data_AF-A0A3S6CNE6-F1
#
_entry.id   AF-A0A3S6CNE6-F1
#
_cell.length_a   1.000
_cell.length_b   1.000
_cell.length_c   1.000
_cell.angle_alpha   90.00
_cell.angle_beta   90.00
_cell.angle_gamma   90.00
#
_symmetry.space_group_name_H-M   'P 1'
#
loop_
_entity.id
_entity.type
_entity.pdbx_description
1 polymer ?
#
loop_
_entity_poly.entity_id
_entity_poly.type
_entity_poly.pdbx_seq_one_letter_code
_entity_poly.pdbx_strand_id
1 'polypeptide(L)'
;SKAIVPQKSETKAAKTLGGLIAIYFLCWTPYFVVSLTAETLPYNPTVLHVTYWFLYIHSCINPLMYALFYPWFRISVKHILTLSILHSSSSY
;
A
#
# COMPACT_ATOMS: atom_id res chain seq x y z
N SER A 1 -27.85 -4.81 -26.59
CA SER A 1 -26.68 -4.49 -25.73
C SER A 1 -27.00 -4.90 -24.31
N LYS A 2 -26.40 -5.98 -23.78
CA LYS A 2 -26.56 -6.35 -22.36
C LYS A 2 -25.67 -5.41 -21.55
N ALA A 3 -26.26 -4.59 -20.69
CA ALA A 3 -25.49 -3.81 -19.73
C ALA A 3 -24.75 -4.79 -18.82
N ILE A 4 -23.41 -4.73 -18.83
CA ILE A 4 -22.58 -5.46 -17.87
C ILE A 4 -22.80 -4.75 -16.53
N VAL A 5 -23.72 -5.28 -15.72
CA VAL A 5 -23.87 -4.84 -14.33
C VAL A 5 -22.68 -5.45 -13.59
N PRO A 6 -21.71 -4.64 -13.13
CA PRO A 6 -20.54 -5.18 -12.44
C PRO A 6 -21.00 -5.92 -11.18
N GLN A 7 -20.43 -7.09 -10.93
CA GLN A 7 -20.74 -7.88 -9.76
C GLN A 7 -20.35 -7.06 -8.50
N LYS A 8 -21.13 -7.15 -7.42
CA LYS A 8 -20.86 -6.40 -6.16
C LYS A 8 -19.45 -6.64 -5.63
N SER A 9 -18.89 -7.83 -5.85
CA SER A 9 -17.51 -8.22 -5.51
C SER A 9 -16.46 -7.44 -6.32
N GLU A 10 -16.64 -7.36 -7.64
CA GLU A 10 -15.76 -6.64 -8.57
C GLU A 10 -15.74 -5.14 -8.25
N THR A 11 -16.91 -4.56 -7.97
CA THR A 11 -17.00 -3.14 -7.57
C THR A 11 -16.25 -2.87 -6.27
N LYS A 12 -16.30 -3.80 -5.30
CA LYS A 12 -15.57 -3.67 -4.03
C LYS A 12 -14.06 -3.75 -4.23
N ALA A 13 -13.60 -4.70 -5.06
CA ALA A 13 -12.19 -4.84 -5.40
C ALA A 13 -11.65 -3.59 -6.13
N ALA A 14 -12.42 -3.06 -7.10
CA ALA A 14 -12.06 -1.85 -7.83
C ALA A 14 -11.94 -0.62 -6.92
N LYS A 15 -12.85 -0.46 -5.93
CA LYS A 15 -12.75 0.64 -4.95
C LYS A 15 -11.51 0.51 -4.08
N THR A 16 -11.16 -0.69 -3.65
CA THR A 16 -9.90 -0.95 -2.91
C THR A 16 -8.68 -0.62 -3.75
N LEU A 17 -8.65 -1.06 -5.02
CA LEU A 17 -7.57 -0.76 -5.95
C LEU A 17 -7.43 0.75 -6.22
N GLY A 18 -8.55 1.44 -6.47
CA GLY A 18 -8.56 2.89 -6.66
C GLY A 18 -8.02 3.65 -5.45
N GLY A 19 -8.39 3.25 -4.23
CA GLY A 19 -7.84 3.84 -3.01
C GLY A 19 -6.33 3.64 -2.87
N LEU A 20 -5.80 2.48 -3.28
CA LEU A 20 -4.37 2.19 -3.21
C LEU A 20 -3.57 2.99 -4.24
N ILE A 21 -4.09 3.10 -5.47
CA ILE A 21 -3.50 3.96 -6.50
C ILE A 21 -3.46 5.41 -6.00
N ALA A 22 -4.53 5.90 -5.37
CA ALA A 22 -4.56 7.23 -4.78
C ALA A 22 -3.51 7.39 -3.67
N ILE A 23 -3.39 6.44 -2.74
CA ILE A 23 -2.38 6.48 -1.67
C ILE A 23 -0.95 6.44 -2.24
N TYR A 24 -0.71 5.62 -3.27
CA TYR A 24 0.58 5.54 -3.95
C TYR A 24 0.98 6.91 -4.51
N PHE A 25 0.09 7.57 -5.25
CA PHE A 25 0.34 8.90 -5.78
C PHE A 25 0.52 9.93 -4.66
N LEU A 26 -0.35 9.93 -3.64
CA LEU A 26 -0.23 10.84 -2.49
C LEU A 26 1.10 10.69 -1.75
N CYS A 27 1.67 9.49 -1.67
CA CYS A 27 2.99 9.29 -1.04
C CYS A 27 4.14 9.75 -1.93
N TRP A 28 3.99 9.71 -3.24
CA TRP A 28 5.04 10.13 -4.19
C TRP A 28 4.99 11.61 -4.54
N THR A 29 3.82 12.26 -4.49
CA THR A 29 3.67 13.69 -4.81
C THR A 29 4.61 14.59 -4.02
N PRO A 30 4.76 14.46 -2.68
CA PRO A 30 5.65 15.31 -1.89
C PRO A 30 7.10 15.18 -2.34
N TYR A 31 7.55 13.94 -2.60
CA TYR A 31 8.88 13.67 -3.10
C TYR A 31 9.12 14.36 -4.45
N PHE A 32 8.22 14.19 -5.42
CA PHE A 32 8.34 14.84 -6.72
C PHE A 32 8.37 16.37 -6.64
N VAL A 33 7.50 16.97 -5.82
CA VAL A 33 7.48 18.43 -5.62
C VAL A 33 8.81 18.92 -5.04
N VAL A 34 9.36 18.22 -4.05
CA VAL A 34 10.66 18.59 -3.47
C VAL A 34 11.79 18.41 -4.47
N SER A 35 11.83 17.30 -5.21
CA SER A 35 12.85 17.06 -6.23
C SER A 35 12.83 18.11 -7.34
N LEU A 36 11.64 18.54 -7.78
CA LEU A 36 11.50 19.57 -8.83
C LEU A 36 11.86 20.98 -8.35
N THR A 37 11.74 21.25 -7.05
CA THR A 37 11.99 22.57 -6.47
C THR A 37 13.36 22.69 -5.79
N ALA A 38 14.12 21.59 -5.69
CA ALA A 38 15.37 21.51 -4.95
C ALA A 38 16.46 22.50 -5.40
N GLU A 39 16.45 22.92 -6.68
CA GLU A 39 17.41 23.87 -7.22
C GLU A 39 16.98 25.34 -7.08
N THR A 40 15.70 25.59 -6.80
CA THR A 40 15.11 26.95 -6.83
C THR A 40 14.68 27.46 -5.46
N LEU A 41 14.36 26.56 -4.53
CA LEU A 41 13.92 26.91 -3.18
C LEU A 41 15.04 26.73 -2.15
N PRO A 42 15.13 27.62 -1.16
CA PRO A 42 16.04 27.45 -0.04
C PRO A 42 15.70 26.18 0.75
N TYR A 43 16.74 25.52 1.27
CA TYR A 43 16.63 24.31 2.07
C TYR A 43 15.67 24.50 3.25
N ASN A 44 14.63 23.66 3.34
CA ASN A 44 13.69 23.65 4.45
C ASN A 44 13.68 22.26 5.12
N PRO A 45 14.14 22.14 6.38
CA PRO A 45 14.25 20.86 7.07
C PRO A 45 12.90 20.20 7.34
N THR A 46 11.83 20.99 7.54
CA THR A 46 10.47 20.47 7.74
C THR A 46 9.96 19.77 6.49
N VAL A 47 10.22 20.36 5.31
CA VAL A 47 9.84 19.79 4.01
C VAL A 47 10.53 18.45 3.77
N LEU A 48 11.83 18.36 4.07
CA LEU A 48 12.57 17.09 4.00
C LEU A 48 12.01 16.05 4.95
N HIS A 49 11.72 16.44 6.19
CA HIS A 49 11.22 15.51 7.20
C HIS A 49 9.86 14.92 6.77
N VAL A 50 8.96 15.75 6.25
CA VAL A 50 7.68 15.32 5.69
C VAL A 50 7.90 14.36 4.50
N THR A 51 8.81 14.68 3.58
CA THR A 51 9.15 13.79 2.45
C THR A 51 9.68 12.43 2.92
N TYR A 52 10.53 12.39 3.94
CA TYR A 52 11.02 11.13 4.51
C TYR A 52 9.89 10.31 5.14
N TRP A 53 8.95 10.94 5.86
CA TRP A 53 7.77 10.25 6.38
C TRP A 53 6.95 9.57 5.28
N PHE A 54 6.70 10.27 4.16
CA PHE A 54 6.02 9.67 3.01
C PHE A 54 6.82 8.54 2.35
N LEU A 55 8.15 8.67 2.29
CA LEU A 55 9.03 7.62 1.79
C LEU A 55 8.98 6.36 2.65
N TYR A 56 8.94 6.51 3.99
CA TYR A 56 8.77 5.39 4.90
C TYR A 56 7.41 4.72 4.73
N ILE A 57 6.33 5.50 4.65
CA ILE A 57 4.97 4.99 4.40
C ILE A 57 4.90 4.23 3.06
N HIS A 58 5.61 4.69 2.02
CA HIS A 58 5.65 4.04 0.72
C HIS A 58 6.12 2.57 0.80
N SER A 59 7.10 2.27 1.64
CA SER A 59 7.58 0.91 1.85
C SER A 59 6.53 -0.01 2.49
N CYS A 60 5.69 0.55 3.38
CA CYS A 60 4.60 -0.16 4.05
C CYS A 60 3.40 -0.43 3.12
N ILE A 61 3.30 0.28 1.99
CA ILE A 61 2.26 0.01 0.98
C ILE A 61 2.42 -1.41 0.44
N ASN A 62 3.65 -1.92 0.28
CA ASN A 62 3.86 -3.26 -0.29
C ASN A 62 3.19 -4.38 0.53
N PRO A 63 3.46 -4.56 1.83
CA PRO A 63 2.71 -5.52 2.67
C PRO A 63 1.20 -5.29 2.69
N LEU A 64 0.74 -4.04 2.63
CA LEU A 64 -0.67 -3.67 2.56
C LEU A 64 -1.33 -4.12 1.25
N MET A 65 -0.64 -3.94 0.12
CA MET A 65 -1.06 -4.44 -1.19
C MET A 65 -1.19 -5.97 -1.13
N TYR A 66 -0.19 -6.65 -0.58
CA TYR A 66 -0.24 -8.11 -0.45
C TYR A 66 -1.41 -8.57 0.43
N ALA A 67 -1.58 -7.95 1.60
CA ALA A 67 -2.69 -8.22 2.49
C ALA A 67 -4.04 -7.96 1.84
N LEU A 68 -4.20 -6.92 1.04
CA LEU A 68 -5.50 -6.56 0.46
C LEU A 68 -5.88 -7.43 -0.74
N PHE A 69 -4.95 -7.70 -1.65
CA PHE A 69 -5.23 -8.41 -2.91
C PHE A 69 -5.08 -9.92 -2.85
N TYR A 70 -4.32 -10.43 -1.90
CA TYR A 70 -3.97 -11.85 -1.87
C TYR A 70 -4.56 -12.53 -0.63
N PRO A 71 -5.70 -13.24 -0.77
CA PRO A 71 -6.31 -13.98 0.33
C PRO A 71 -5.35 -14.96 0.99
N TRP A 72 -4.48 -15.61 0.20
CA TRP A 72 -3.45 -16.50 0.73
C TRP A 72 -2.46 -15.76 1.63
N PHE A 73 -2.10 -14.52 1.31
CA PHE A 73 -1.16 -13.73 2.11
C PHE A 73 -1.75 -13.44 3.49
N ARG A 74 -3.07 -13.17 3.56
CA ARG A 74 -3.76 -13.02 4.86
C ARG A 74 -3.73 -14.29 5.69
N ILE A 75 -3.91 -15.44 5.03
CA ILE A 75 -3.82 -16.75 5.68
C ILE A 75 -2.40 -16.96 6.22
N SER A 76 -1.37 -16.75 5.40
CA SER A 76 0.04 -16.85 5.81
C SER A 76 0.38 -15.90 6.98
N VAL A 77 -0.03 -14.64 6.91
CA VAL A 77 0.17 -13.67 8.00
C VAL A 77 -0.52 -14.13 9.28
N LYS A 78 -1.73 -14.67 9.19
CA LYS A 78 -2.42 -15.23 10.35
C LYS A 78 -1.61 -16.36 10.98
N HIS A 79 -1.08 -17.30 10.20
CA HIS A 79 -0.24 -18.39 10.71
C HIS A 79 1.06 -17.90 11.36
N ILE A 80 1.68 -16.86 10.78
CA ILE A 80 2.87 -16.22 11.35
C ILE A 80 2.53 -15.58 12.70
N LEU A 81 1.45 -14.79 12.78
CA LEU A 81 1.05 -14.07 14.00
C LEU A 81 0.54 -15.00 15.10
N THR A 82 -0.13 -16.10 14.75
CA THR A 82 -0.59 -17.11 15.72
C THR A 82 0.48 -18.13 16.06
N LEU A 83 1.71 -17.95 15.55
CA LEU A 83 2.84 -18.87 15.70
C LEU A 83 2.52 -20.32 15.29
N SER A 84 1.50 -20.51 14.45
CA SER A 84 1.07 -21.83 13.99
C SER A 84 2.09 -22.49 13.06
N ILE A 85 3.02 -21.69 12.51
CA ILE A 85 4.19 -22.18 11.78
C ILE A 85 5.19 -22.95 12.67
N LEU A 86 5.15 -22.74 13.99
CA LEU A 86 6.07 -23.39 14.94
C LEU A 86 5.50 -24.69 15.53
N HIS A 87 4.24 -25.02 15.24
CA HIS A 87 3.61 -26.24 15.76
C HIS A 87 4.10 -27.45 14.94
N SER A 88 4.68 -28.45 15.59
CA SER A 88 5.32 -29.61 14.93
C SER A 88 4.37 -30.56 14.17
N SER A 89 3.05 -30.37 14.26
CA SER A 89 2.00 -31.14 13.56
C SER A 89 1.29 -30.34 12.46
N SER A 90 1.84 -29.17 12.12
CA SER A 90 1.32 -28.26 11.11
C SER A 90 1.62 -28.81 9.69
N SER A 91 0.61 -29.09 8.87
CA SER A 91 0.75 -29.50 7.45
C SER A 91 0.77 -28.32 6.47
N TYR A 92 1.18 -27.13 6.94
CA TYR A 92 1.34 -25.94 6.10
C TYR A 92 2.71 -25.95 5.42
#